data_AF-A0A8B4GQI2-F1
#
_entry.id   AF-A0A8B4GQI2-F1
#
_cell.length_a   1.000
_cell.length_b   1.000
_cell.length_c   1.000
_cell.angle_alpha   90.00
_cell.angle_beta   90.00
_cell.angle_gamma   90.00
#
_symmetry.space_group_name_H-M   'P 1'
#
loop_
_entity.id
_entity.type
_entity.pdbx_description
1 polymer ?
#
loop_
_entity_poly.entity_id
_entity_poly.type
_entity_poly.pdbx_seq_one_letter_code
_entity_poly.pdbx_strand_id
1 'polypeptide(L)'
;MAQNIPLLPEGCLQFPDPHQAIAEYDGLVVVSRDLTAQRLLAAYQQGIFPWFEEDGLFFWFATAPRTVLQPQRLHIGRSLAKTMRNRHYAVTVNQNFPAVISACAATPRPHQGGSWIAPAFQVAYNELHRIGHAHSFECWYPDENDHLLLAGGLYGVQIGRVFFGESMFAWQNDASKIAFAHAVPFLQRCGIALIDCQQDTPHLARFGSELMTFDDFQAELNRLTAQTLAEPIGQRLLQQQGAWFGKEG
;
A
#
# COMPACT_ATOMS: atom_id res chain seq x y z
N MET A 1 18.43 -27.96 3.40
CA MET A 1 18.99 -27.57 4.71
C MET A 1 17.87 -26.85 5.45
N ALA A 2 17.48 -27.31 6.64
CA ALA A 2 16.49 -26.61 7.44
C ALA A 2 17.12 -25.27 7.85
N GLN A 3 16.79 -24.20 7.12
CA GLN A 3 17.24 -22.86 7.44
C GLN A 3 16.56 -22.47 8.75
N ASN A 4 17.36 -22.14 9.76
CA ASN A 4 16.86 -21.83 11.09
C ASN A 4 16.35 -20.38 11.10
N ILE A 5 15.21 -20.15 10.43
CA ILE A 5 14.58 -18.83 10.36
C ILE A 5 14.14 -18.44 11.79
N PRO A 6 14.59 -17.30 12.32
CA PRO A 6 14.32 -16.94 13.70
C PRO A 6 12.82 -16.68 13.94
N LEU A 7 12.30 -17.26 15.02
CA LEU A 7 10.98 -16.90 15.56
C LEU A 7 11.11 -15.64 16.41
N LEU A 8 10.48 -14.56 15.98
CA LEU A 8 10.39 -13.31 16.73
C LEU A 8 9.46 -13.52 17.94
N PRO A 9 9.93 -13.34 19.19
CA PRO A 9 9.10 -13.52 20.39
C PRO A 9 7.89 -12.58 20.38
N GLU A 10 6.77 -13.00 20.99
CA GLU A 10 5.57 -12.17 21.11
C GLU A 10 5.87 -10.82 21.79
N GLY A 11 5.32 -9.73 21.26
CA GLY A 11 5.55 -8.38 21.78
C GLY A 11 6.95 -7.80 21.50
N CYS A 12 7.90 -8.58 20.98
CA CYS A 12 9.19 -8.04 20.54
C CYS A 12 9.00 -7.11 19.32
N LEU A 13 9.58 -5.93 19.37
CA LEU A 13 9.56 -4.95 18.27
C LEU A 13 10.93 -4.81 17.58
N GLN A 14 11.95 -5.50 18.09
CA GLN A 14 13.30 -5.46 17.54
C GLN A 14 13.46 -6.59 16.52
N PHE A 15 13.52 -6.22 15.25
CA PHE A 15 13.82 -7.14 14.17
C PHE A 15 15.34 -7.30 14.02
N PRO A 16 15.82 -8.46 13.54
CA PRO A 16 17.21 -8.59 13.16
C PRO A 16 17.49 -7.76 11.89
N ASP A 17 18.77 -7.48 11.67
CA ASP A 17 19.22 -6.78 10.47
C ASP A 17 18.80 -7.55 9.19
N PRO A 18 18.05 -6.91 8.27
CA PRO A 18 17.59 -7.55 7.04
C PRO A 18 18.71 -7.87 6.03
N HIS A 19 19.92 -7.29 6.15
CA HIS A 19 21.01 -7.53 5.18
C HIS A 19 21.37 -9.00 5.04
N GLN A 20 21.46 -9.73 6.15
CA GLN A 20 21.76 -11.16 6.12
C GLN A 20 20.60 -11.94 5.48
N ALA A 21 19.36 -11.61 5.81
CA ALA A 21 18.18 -12.27 5.25
C ALA A 21 18.07 -12.09 3.73
N ILE A 22 18.38 -10.90 3.24
CA ILE A 22 18.47 -10.61 1.81
C ILE A 22 19.54 -11.48 1.13
N ALA A 23 20.70 -11.66 1.76
CA ALA A 23 21.82 -12.39 1.18
C ALA A 23 21.67 -13.92 1.24
N GLU A 24 21.05 -14.45 2.29
CA GLU A 24 21.09 -15.88 2.61
C GLU A 24 19.71 -16.58 2.58
N TYR A 25 18.61 -15.85 2.73
CA TYR A 25 17.27 -16.40 2.97
C TYR A 25 16.20 -15.86 2.02
N ASP A 26 16.60 -15.42 0.82
CA ASP A 26 15.70 -14.81 -0.18
C ASP A 26 14.83 -13.67 0.41
N GLY A 27 15.38 -12.96 1.40
CA GLY A 27 14.72 -11.86 2.08
C GLY A 27 13.87 -12.25 3.29
N LEU A 28 13.71 -13.53 3.63
CA LEU A 28 12.95 -13.95 4.81
C LEU A 28 13.71 -13.65 6.11
N VAL A 29 13.23 -12.65 6.86
CA VAL A 29 13.90 -12.09 8.03
C VAL A 29 13.58 -12.89 9.30
N VAL A 30 12.29 -13.04 9.61
CA VAL A 30 11.78 -13.72 10.80
C VAL A 30 10.39 -14.31 10.50
N VAL A 31 9.94 -15.21 11.37
CA VAL A 31 8.53 -15.56 11.53
C VAL A 31 7.99 -15.06 12.88
N SER A 32 6.70 -14.81 13.01
CA SER A 32 6.07 -14.47 14.29
C SER A 32 4.70 -15.11 14.50
N ARG A 33 4.21 -15.16 15.74
CA ARG A 33 2.86 -15.64 16.08
C ARG A 33 1.81 -14.53 16.20
N ASP A 34 2.26 -13.28 16.29
CA ASP A 34 1.43 -12.10 16.40
C ASP A 34 1.76 -11.07 15.30
N LEU A 35 0.71 -10.36 14.89
CA LEU A 35 0.72 -9.27 13.91
C LEU A 35 -0.03 -8.08 14.54
N THR A 36 0.71 -7.17 15.16
CA THR A 36 0.17 -5.98 15.82
C THR A 36 0.54 -4.71 15.07
N ALA A 37 -0.24 -3.64 15.26
CA ALA A 37 0.05 -2.33 14.67
C ALA A 37 1.44 -1.81 15.06
N GLN A 38 1.84 -1.96 16.34
CA GLN A 38 3.16 -1.54 16.80
C GLN A 38 4.28 -2.33 16.10
N ARG A 39 4.09 -3.63 15.91
CA ARG A 39 5.08 -4.47 15.22
C ARG A 39 5.19 -4.13 13.74
N LEU A 40 4.05 -3.89 13.07
CA LEU A 40 4.03 -3.41 11.70
C LEU A 40 4.87 -2.13 11.56
N LEU A 41 4.62 -1.12 12.40
CA LEU A 41 5.37 0.15 12.37
C LEU A 41 6.87 -0.08 12.59
N ALA A 42 7.25 -0.91 13.56
CA ALA A 42 8.64 -1.24 13.83
C ALA A 42 9.32 -1.95 12.65
N ALA A 43 8.60 -2.84 11.96
CA ALA A 43 9.09 -3.54 10.77
C ALA A 43 9.29 -2.56 9.60
N TYR A 44 8.29 -1.73 9.28
CA TYR A 44 8.36 -0.77 8.16
C TYR A 44 9.50 0.22 8.31
N GLN A 45 9.81 0.66 9.53
CA GLN A 45 10.96 1.55 9.81
C GLN A 45 12.31 0.91 9.50
N GLN A 46 12.37 -0.42 9.36
CA GLN A 46 13.55 -1.20 9.00
C GLN A 46 13.49 -1.77 7.57
N GLY A 47 12.51 -1.34 6.77
CA GLY A 47 12.31 -1.84 5.41
C GLY A 47 11.73 -3.26 5.35
N ILE A 48 11.24 -3.76 6.48
CA ILE A 48 10.67 -5.10 6.65
C ILE A 48 9.15 -4.99 6.54
N PHE A 49 8.53 -5.95 5.86
CA PHE A 49 7.07 -6.00 5.70
C PHE A 49 6.58 -7.45 5.87
N PRO A 50 5.40 -7.67 6.47
CA PRO A 50 4.80 -8.99 6.49
C PRO A 50 4.22 -9.31 5.11
N TRP A 51 4.31 -10.57 4.69
CA TRP A 51 3.83 -10.95 3.37
C TRP A 51 2.66 -11.94 3.44
N PHE A 52 2.77 -13.02 4.20
CA PHE A 52 1.70 -13.99 4.33
C PHE A 52 1.68 -14.63 5.71
N GLU A 53 0.59 -15.35 5.95
CA GLU A 53 0.42 -16.21 7.11
C GLU A 53 0.28 -17.66 6.65
N GLU A 54 0.97 -18.56 7.33
CA GLU A 54 0.88 -20.01 7.12
C GLU A 54 1.02 -20.71 8.49
N ASP A 55 0.11 -21.64 8.77
CA ASP A 55 0.08 -22.42 10.03
C ASP A 55 0.14 -21.57 11.32
N GLY A 56 -0.50 -20.39 11.31
CA GLY A 56 -0.54 -19.46 12.43
C GLY A 56 0.75 -18.66 12.63
N LEU A 57 1.63 -18.63 11.61
CA LEU A 57 2.86 -17.86 11.60
C LEU A 57 2.84 -16.79 10.52
N PHE A 58 3.19 -15.55 10.89
CA PHE A 58 3.39 -14.44 9.96
C PHE A 58 4.84 -14.40 9.48
N PHE A 59 5.03 -14.28 8.18
CA PHE A 59 6.36 -14.27 7.56
C PHE A 59 6.75 -12.85 7.17
N TRP A 60 7.93 -12.41 7.61
CA TRP A 60 8.42 -11.03 7.49
C TRP A 60 9.61 -10.97 6.54
N PHE A 61 9.55 -10.08 5.56
CA PHE A 61 10.52 -10.03 4.48
C PHE A 61 11.15 -8.65 4.32
N ALA A 62 12.37 -8.65 3.78
CA ALA A 62 13.03 -7.49 3.18
C ALA A 62 13.48 -7.88 1.77
N THR A 63 13.29 -7.00 0.79
CA THR A 63 13.60 -7.29 -0.62
C THR A 63 14.69 -6.37 -1.13
N ALA A 64 15.65 -6.93 -1.86
CA ALA A 64 16.68 -6.19 -2.57
C ALA A 64 16.83 -6.73 -4.01
N PRO A 65 16.98 -5.85 -5.02
CA PRO A 65 16.75 -4.40 -4.95
C PRO A 65 15.31 -4.08 -4.54
N ARG A 66 15.11 -2.93 -3.88
CA ARG A 66 13.79 -2.48 -3.44
C ARG A 66 13.13 -1.69 -4.57
N THR A 67 11.87 -1.99 -4.86
CA THR A 67 11.10 -1.21 -5.83
C THR A 67 10.47 -0.01 -5.15
N VAL A 68 10.69 1.18 -5.70
CA VAL A 68 10.18 2.44 -5.17
C VAL A 68 9.61 3.32 -6.27
N LEU A 69 8.74 4.25 -5.90
CA LEU A 69 8.27 5.34 -6.75
C LEU A 69 8.50 6.68 -6.05
N GLN A 70 9.28 7.55 -6.69
CA GLN A 70 9.31 8.95 -6.33
C GLN A 70 8.05 9.62 -6.91
N PRO A 71 7.19 10.28 -6.11
CA PRO A 71 5.92 10.82 -6.61
C PRO A 71 6.05 11.74 -7.83
N GLN A 72 7.16 12.49 -7.94
CA GLN A 72 7.49 13.38 -9.05
C GLN A 72 7.72 12.63 -10.38
N ARG A 73 8.02 11.34 -10.32
CA ARG A 73 8.31 10.48 -11.48
C ARG A 73 7.10 9.70 -11.96
N LEU A 74 5.93 9.95 -11.38
CA LEU A 74 4.68 9.31 -11.77
C LEU A 74 4.43 9.46 -13.28
N HIS A 75 4.35 8.32 -13.97
CA HIS A 75 4.02 8.27 -15.38
C HIS A 75 2.58 7.80 -15.58
N ILE A 76 1.73 8.66 -16.15
CA ILE A 76 0.37 8.29 -16.57
C ILE A 76 0.37 8.03 -18.08
N GLY A 77 0.28 6.75 -18.44
CA GLY A 77 0.23 6.33 -19.84
C GLY A 77 -0.99 6.87 -20.59
N ARG A 78 -0.84 7.10 -21.90
CA ARG A 78 -1.88 7.69 -22.78
C ARG A 78 -3.26 7.03 -22.68
N SER A 79 -3.33 5.70 -22.57
CA SER A 79 -4.60 4.98 -22.45
C SER A 79 -5.33 5.33 -21.17
N LEU A 80 -4.62 5.32 -20.03
CA LEU A 80 -5.21 5.67 -18.73
C LEU A 80 -5.63 7.14 -18.71
N ALA A 81 -4.80 8.04 -19.24
CA ALA A 81 -5.16 9.46 -19.39
C ALA A 81 -6.41 9.67 -20.27
N LYS A 82 -6.62 8.82 -21.30
CA LYS A 82 -7.86 8.82 -22.09
C LYS A 82 -9.05 8.32 -21.26
N THR A 83 -8.89 7.22 -20.52
CA THR A 83 -9.92 6.69 -19.62
C THR A 83 -10.35 7.75 -18.59
N MET A 84 -9.39 8.40 -17.92
CA MET A 84 -9.62 9.42 -16.89
C MET A 84 -10.33 10.68 -17.41
N ARG A 85 -10.25 11.00 -18.70
CA ARG A 85 -10.96 12.13 -19.30
C ARG A 85 -12.40 11.80 -19.70
N ASN A 86 -12.65 10.54 -20.07
CA ASN A 86 -13.86 10.13 -20.77
C ASN A 86 -14.83 9.30 -19.90
N ARG A 87 -14.44 8.90 -18.69
CA ARG A 87 -15.31 8.14 -17.77
C ARG A 87 -15.78 9.01 -16.63
N HIS A 88 -16.97 8.71 -16.13
CA HIS A 88 -17.45 9.27 -14.86
C HIS A 88 -16.90 8.45 -13.69
N TYR A 89 -16.36 9.12 -12.69
CA TYR A 89 -15.85 8.51 -11.46
C TYR A 89 -15.67 9.54 -10.36
N ALA A 90 -15.54 9.06 -9.13
CA ALA A 90 -15.04 9.84 -8.00
C ALA A 90 -13.83 9.13 -7.38
N VAL A 91 -12.88 9.89 -6.83
CA VAL A 91 -11.79 9.36 -6.02
C VAL A 91 -11.82 10.01 -4.65
N THR A 92 -11.83 9.21 -3.59
CA THR A 92 -11.77 9.68 -2.20
C THR A 92 -10.55 9.13 -1.47
N VAL A 93 -10.26 9.71 -0.31
CA VAL A 93 -9.27 9.22 0.65
C VAL A 93 -9.98 8.90 1.95
N ASN A 94 -9.59 7.79 2.60
CA ASN A 94 -10.03 7.40 3.94
C ASN A 94 -11.56 7.39 4.12
N GLN A 95 -12.31 7.20 3.04
CA GLN A 95 -13.76 7.20 3.10
C GLN A 95 -14.30 5.84 3.53
N ASN A 96 -13.60 4.75 3.18
CA ASN A 96 -14.00 3.40 3.54
C ASN A 96 -12.81 2.42 3.57
N PHE A 97 -11.86 2.67 4.48
CA PHE A 97 -10.68 1.80 4.66
C PHE A 97 -11.05 0.31 4.87
N PRO A 98 -12.02 -0.05 5.74
CA PRO A 98 -12.39 -1.45 5.94
C PRO A 98 -12.89 -2.16 4.67
N ALA A 99 -13.61 -1.46 3.79
CA ALA A 99 -14.04 -2.03 2.52
C ALA A 99 -12.87 -2.23 1.55
N VAL A 100 -11.91 -1.30 1.51
CA VAL A 100 -10.74 -1.41 0.64
C VAL A 100 -9.87 -2.61 1.01
N ILE A 101 -9.53 -2.77 2.29
CA ILE A 101 -8.68 -3.88 2.72
C ILE A 101 -9.40 -5.23 2.57
N SER A 102 -10.71 -5.30 2.87
CA SER A 102 -11.54 -6.47 2.61
C SER A 102 -11.57 -6.84 1.13
N ALA A 103 -11.70 -5.86 0.24
CA ALA A 103 -11.71 -6.08 -1.20
C ALA A 103 -10.34 -6.54 -1.74
N CYS A 104 -9.23 -6.01 -1.22
CA CYS A 104 -7.88 -6.51 -1.48
C CYS A 104 -7.73 -7.97 -1.01
N ALA A 105 -8.30 -8.33 0.15
CA ALA A 105 -8.28 -9.70 0.66
C ALA A 105 -9.14 -10.66 -0.17
N ALA A 106 -10.23 -10.19 -0.78
CA ALA A 106 -11.09 -11.03 -1.62
C ALA A 106 -10.60 -11.17 -3.07
N THR A 107 -9.63 -10.36 -3.51
CA THR A 107 -9.19 -10.34 -4.91
C THR A 107 -8.20 -11.47 -5.20
N PRO A 108 -8.51 -12.41 -6.12
CA PRO A 108 -7.58 -13.47 -6.52
C PRO A 108 -6.34 -12.89 -7.18
N ARG A 109 -5.16 -13.40 -6.85
CA ARG A 109 -3.90 -13.02 -7.49
C ARG A 109 -3.48 -14.11 -8.50
N PRO A 110 -3.14 -13.77 -9.75
CA PRO A 110 -2.67 -14.75 -10.72
C PRO A 110 -1.49 -15.54 -10.15
N HIS A 111 -1.51 -16.88 -10.31
CA HIS A 111 -0.48 -17.79 -9.78
C HIS A 111 -0.39 -17.89 -8.26
N GLN A 112 -1.38 -17.39 -7.51
CA GLN A 112 -1.52 -17.60 -6.07
C GLN A 112 -2.89 -18.23 -5.80
N GLY A 113 -2.93 -19.27 -4.96
CA GLY A 113 -4.14 -20.02 -4.61
C GLY A 113 -5.13 -19.28 -3.70
N GLY A 114 -5.08 -17.94 -3.67
CA GLY A 114 -5.84 -17.08 -2.76
C GLY A 114 -5.17 -15.72 -2.58
N SER A 115 -5.75 -14.87 -1.73
CA SER A 115 -5.08 -13.66 -1.24
C SER A 115 -4.32 -13.99 0.04
N TRP A 116 -3.14 -13.41 0.20
CA TRP A 116 -2.29 -13.54 1.39
C TRP A 116 -2.81 -12.76 2.61
N ILE A 117 -3.84 -11.93 2.43
CA ILE A 117 -4.39 -11.06 3.48
C ILE A 117 -5.34 -11.87 4.38
N ALA A 118 -4.77 -12.61 5.32
CA ALA A 118 -5.53 -13.31 6.36
C ALA A 118 -6.34 -12.33 7.24
N PRO A 119 -7.38 -12.79 7.96
CA PRO A 119 -8.18 -11.92 8.84
C PRO A 119 -7.36 -11.11 9.84
N ALA A 120 -6.24 -11.66 10.33
CA ALA A 120 -5.32 -10.96 11.23
C ALA A 120 -4.67 -9.71 10.60
N PHE A 121 -4.36 -9.73 9.29
CA PHE A 121 -3.90 -8.54 8.57
C PHE A 121 -4.99 -7.48 8.57
N GLN A 122 -6.24 -7.85 8.28
CA GLN A 122 -7.34 -6.89 8.27
C GLN A 122 -7.50 -6.22 9.64
N VAL A 123 -7.40 -6.97 10.73
CA VAL A 123 -7.44 -6.41 12.10
C VAL A 123 -6.29 -5.45 12.33
N ALA A 124 -5.04 -5.85 12.06
CA ALA A 124 -3.86 -5.05 12.34
C ALA A 124 -3.81 -3.74 11.53
N TYR A 125 -4.21 -3.77 10.26
CA TYR A 125 -4.20 -2.58 9.40
C TYR A 125 -5.42 -1.68 9.64
N ASN A 126 -6.58 -2.22 10.02
CA ASN A 126 -7.68 -1.39 10.52
C ASN A 126 -7.27 -0.65 11.81
N GLU A 127 -6.50 -1.30 12.69
CA GLU A 127 -5.94 -0.64 13.86
C GLU A 127 -4.95 0.46 13.46
N LEU A 128 -4.04 0.19 12.51
CA LEU A 128 -3.16 1.23 11.94
C LEU A 128 -3.94 2.41 11.36
N HIS A 129 -5.05 2.14 10.67
CA HIS A 129 -5.92 3.20 10.14
C HIS A 129 -6.53 4.03 11.27
N ARG A 130 -7.04 3.35 12.31
CA ARG A 130 -7.65 3.99 13.49
C ARG A 130 -6.66 4.90 14.22
N ILE A 131 -5.39 4.52 14.30
CA ILE A 131 -4.32 5.34 14.92
C ILE A 131 -3.64 6.31 13.94
N GLY A 132 -4.16 6.44 12.71
CA GLY A 132 -3.75 7.48 11.76
C GLY A 132 -2.54 7.14 10.91
N HIS A 133 -2.09 5.89 10.88
CA HIS A 133 -0.94 5.44 10.10
C HIS A 133 -1.31 4.76 8.78
N ALA A 134 -2.45 4.07 8.68
CA ALA A 134 -2.87 3.46 7.42
C ALA A 134 -3.94 4.30 6.71
N HIS A 135 -3.83 4.39 5.39
CA HIS A 135 -4.71 5.20 4.56
C HIS A 135 -5.19 4.44 3.33
N SER A 136 -6.43 4.71 2.95
CA SER A 136 -7.08 4.14 1.76
C SER A 136 -7.38 5.20 0.72
N PHE A 137 -7.39 4.78 -0.54
CA PHE A 137 -7.83 5.56 -1.67
C PHE A 137 -8.86 4.75 -2.44
N GLU A 138 -10.06 5.31 -2.56
CA GLU A 138 -11.20 4.63 -3.17
C GLU A 138 -11.51 5.23 -4.53
N CYS A 139 -11.73 4.39 -5.54
CA CYS A 139 -12.30 4.78 -6.82
C CYS A 139 -13.74 4.29 -6.89
N TRP A 140 -14.66 5.22 -7.12
CA TRP A 140 -16.09 4.96 -7.19
C TRP A 140 -16.58 5.19 -8.61
N TYR A 141 -17.39 4.29 -9.14
CA TYR A 141 -18.10 4.47 -10.40
C TYR A 141 -19.60 4.56 -10.14
N PRO A 142 -20.34 5.36 -10.93
CA PRO A 142 -21.79 5.39 -10.87
C PRO A 142 -22.38 4.06 -11.38
N ASP A 143 -23.45 3.60 -10.76
CA ASP A 143 -24.35 2.60 -11.32
C ASP A 143 -25.35 3.23 -12.32
N GLU A 144 -26.32 2.45 -12.80
CA GLU A 144 -27.34 2.92 -13.76
C GLU A 144 -28.27 4.01 -13.18
N ASN A 145 -28.34 4.14 -11.85
CA ASN A 145 -29.14 5.12 -11.13
C ASN A 145 -28.28 6.24 -10.52
N ASP A 146 -27.04 6.41 -11.01
CA ASP A 146 -26.05 7.37 -10.52
C ASP A 146 -25.61 7.17 -9.06
N HIS A 147 -25.78 5.98 -8.46
CA HIS A 147 -25.20 5.69 -7.14
C HIS A 147 -23.71 5.34 -7.24
N LEU A 148 -22.89 5.89 -6.35
CA LEU A 148 -21.47 5.56 -6.28
C LEU A 148 -21.24 4.19 -5.66
N LEU A 149 -20.69 3.28 -6.47
CA LEU A 149 -20.25 1.96 -6.04
C LEU A 149 -18.72 1.91 -6.04
N LEU A 150 -18.16 1.31 -4.99
CA LEU A 150 -16.74 1.07 -4.88
C LEU A 150 -16.30 0.15 -6.02
N ALA A 151 -15.50 0.68 -6.94
CA ALA A 151 -15.08 0.01 -8.17
C ALA A 151 -13.64 -0.51 -8.10
N GLY A 152 -12.83 0.07 -7.23
CA GLY A 152 -11.44 -0.28 -7.00
C GLY A 152 -10.81 0.63 -5.96
N GLY A 153 -9.57 0.35 -5.59
CA GLY A 153 -8.86 1.15 -4.61
C GLY A 153 -7.53 0.55 -4.22
N LEU A 154 -6.83 1.24 -3.33
CA LEU A 154 -5.58 0.80 -2.74
C LEU A 154 -5.47 1.30 -1.30
N TYR A 155 -4.63 0.65 -0.51
CA TYR A 155 -4.26 1.13 0.81
C TYR A 155 -2.76 1.05 1.02
N GLY A 156 -2.28 1.79 2.01
CA GLY A 156 -0.90 1.78 2.42
C GLY A 156 -0.69 2.34 3.82
N VAL A 157 0.54 2.23 4.31
CA VAL A 157 0.97 2.74 5.61
C VAL A 157 1.82 3.99 5.41
N GLN A 158 1.67 4.98 6.26
CA GLN A 158 2.44 6.22 6.25
C GLN A 158 3.26 6.32 7.53
N ILE A 159 4.57 6.52 7.35
CA ILE A 159 5.51 6.83 8.43
C ILE A 159 6.39 7.97 7.94
N GLY A 160 6.29 9.12 8.63
CA GLY A 160 6.92 10.36 8.21
C GLY A 160 6.60 10.70 6.74
N ARG A 161 7.62 10.86 5.91
CA ARG A 161 7.45 11.20 4.49
C ARG A 161 7.54 10.00 3.54
N VAL A 162 7.38 8.78 4.06
CA VAL A 162 7.33 7.53 3.29
C VAL A 162 5.92 6.95 3.31
N PHE A 163 5.44 6.50 2.15
CA PHE A 163 4.18 5.76 2.01
C PHE A 163 4.47 4.35 1.51
N PHE A 164 4.18 3.34 2.33
CA PHE A 164 4.32 1.93 1.99
C PHE A 164 3.04 1.48 1.32
N GLY A 165 3.06 1.30 -0.01
CA GLY A 165 1.91 0.79 -0.74
C GLY A 165 1.72 -0.69 -0.44
N GLU A 166 0.55 -1.11 0.02
CA GLU A 166 0.36 -2.49 0.48
C GLU A 166 -0.32 -3.37 -0.55
N SER A 167 -1.49 -2.92 -0.99
CA SER A 167 -2.29 -3.70 -1.92
C SER A 167 -3.27 -2.81 -2.65
N MET A 168 -3.72 -3.30 -3.81
CA MET A 168 -4.75 -2.67 -4.61
C MET A 168 -5.70 -3.71 -5.20
N PHE A 169 -6.94 -3.32 -5.41
CA PHE A 169 -7.95 -4.14 -6.07
C PHE A 169 -8.71 -3.33 -7.12
N ALA A 170 -9.27 -4.04 -8.10
CA ALA A 170 -10.15 -3.47 -9.09
C ALA A 170 -11.23 -4.50 -9.43
N TRP A 171 -12.49 -4.15 -9.16
CA TRP A 171 -13.66 -4.91 -9.64
C TRP A 171 -14.13 -4.40 -11.00
N GLN A 172 -13.78 -3.16 -11.35
CA GLN A 172 -14.02 -2.61 -12.68
C GLN A 172 -12.72 -2.13 -13.33
N ASN A 173 -12.71 -2.14 -14.67
CA ASN A 173 -11.55 -1.77 -15.47
C ASN A 173 -11.00 -0.40 -15.09
N ASP A 174 -9.67 -0.34 -14.98
CA ASP A 174 -8.86 0.83 -14.64
C ASP A 174 -9.13 1.47 -13.25
N ALA A 175 -10.06 0.96 -12.44
CA ALA A 175 -10.44 1.62 -11.18
C ALA A 175 -9.27 1.78 -10.19
N SER A 176 -8.47 0.73 -9.96
CA SER A 176 -7.26 0.83 -9.12
C SER A 176 -6.21 1.80 -9.69
N LYS A 177 -6.08 1.84 -11.01
CA LYS A 177 -5.13 2.74 -11.70
C LYS A 177 -5.57 4.20 -11.59
N ILE A 178 -6.88 4.46 -11.66
CA ILE A 178 -7.46 5.79 -11.46
C ILE A 178 -7.26 6.22 -10.00
N ALA A 179 -7.52 5.34 -9.04
CA ALA A 179 -7.22 5.61 -7.62
C ALA A 179 -5.74 5.97 -7.44
N PHE A 180 -4.82 5.15 -7.98
CA PHE A 180 -3.38 5.39 -7.90
C PHE A 180 -2.94 6.70 -8.56
N ALA A 181 -3.45 7.00 -9.76
CA ALA A 181 -3.13 8.20 -10.51
C ALA A 181 -3.52 9.51 -9.79
N HIS A 182 -4.52 9.45 -8.92
CA HIS A 182 -4.94 10.58 -8.07
C HIS A 182 -4.31 10.55 -6.68
N ALA A 183 -4.05 9.37 -6.13
CA ALA A 183 -3.40 9.18 -4.83
C ALA A 183 -1.97 9.73 -4.84
N VAL A 184 -1.15 9.39 -5.84
CA VAL A 184 0.27 9.76 -5.87
C VAL A 184 0.47 11.30 -5.87
N PRO A 185 -0.19 12.09 -6.73
CA PRO A 185 -0.07 13.55 -6.67
C PRO A 185 -0.61 14.15 -5.37
N PHE A 186 -1.62 13.53 -4.76
CA PHE A 186 -2.13 13.97 -3.47
C PHE A 186 -1.11 13.71 -2.35
N LEU A 187 -0.57 12.49 -2.27
CA LEU A 187 0.49 12.12 -1.33
C LEU A 187 1.70 13.05 -1.47
N GLN A 188 2.09 13.40 -2.70
CA GLN A 188 3.14 14.38 -2.96
C GLN A 188 2.84 15.74 -2.34
N ARG A 189 1.61 16.25 -2.46
CA ARG A 189 1.18 17.51 -1.83
C ARG A 189 1.21 17.44 -0.31
N CYS A 190 0.85 16.29 0.26
CA CYS A 190 0.99 16.03 1.70
C CYS A 190 2.46 15.97 2.15
N GLY A 191 3.42 15.91 1.22
CA GLY A 191 4.84 15.92 1.50
C GLY A 191 5.49 14.54 1.43
N ILE A 192 4.79 13.49 1.01
CA ILE A 192 5.41 12.18 0.73
C ILE A 192 6.49 12.37 -0.33
N ALA A 193 7.68 11.83 -0.03
CA ALA A 193 8.85 11.90 -0.90
C ALA A 193 9.22 10.56 -1.51
N LEU A 194 8.78 9.45 -0.89
CA LEU A 194 9.08 8.10 -1.34
C LEU A 194 7.84 7.22 -1.15
N ILE A 195 7.47 6.49 -2.20
CA ILE A 195 6.48 5.42 -2.12
C ILE A 195 7.22 4.10 -2.22
N ASP A 196 7.16 3.28 -1.18
CA ASP A 196 7.67 1.91 -1.21
C ASP A 196 6.66 1.00 -1.91
N CYS A 197 7.12 0.28 -2.91
CA CYS A 197 6.34 -0.65 -3.73
C CYS A 197 6.73 -2.11 -3.50
N GLN A 198 7.72 -2.36 -2.63
CA GLN A 198 8.29 -3.65 -2.24
C GLN A 198 8.84 -4.50 -3.39
N GLN A 199 7.96 -5.00 -4.26
CA GLN A 199 8.26 -5.91 -5.35
C GLN A 199 8.19 -5.22 -6.71
N ASP A 200 9.11 -5.61 -7.60
CA ASP A 200 9.10 -5.14 -8.97
C ASP A 200 8.00 -5.86 -9.73
N THR A 201 7.07 -5.08 -10.30
CA THR A 201 6.03 -5.62 -11.16
C THR A 201 5.96 -4.82 -12.45
N PRO A 202 5.70 -5.47 -13.59
CA PRO A 202 5.48 -4.76 -14.86
C PRO A 202 4.33 -3.74 -14.78
N HIS A 203 3.42 -3.90 -13.82
CA HIS A 203 2.36 -2.94 -13.56
C HIS A 203 2.91 -1.62 -13.00
N LEU A 204 3.73 -1.68 -11.94
CA LEU A 204 4.28 -0.51 -11.27
C LEU A 204 5.37 0.19 -12.10
N ALA A 205 6.17 -0.59 -12.85
CA ALA A 205 7.18 -0.02 -13.76
C ALA A 205 6.56 0.94 -14.79
N ARG A 206 5.33 0.66 -15.24
CA ARG A 206 4.59 1.53 -16.18
C ARG A 206 4.15 2.85 -15.56
N PHE A 207 4.12 2.94 -14.22
CA PHE A 207 3.86 4.17 -13.48
C PHE A 207 5.13 4.93 -13.10
N GLY A 208 6.31 4.46 -13.52
CA GLY A 208 7.58 5.13 -13.27
C GLY A 208 8.28 4.67 -12.00
N SER A 209 7.94 3.49 -11.45
CA SER A 209 8.73 2.90 -10.38
C SER A 209 10.14 2.53 -10.87
N GLU A 210 11.09 2.51 -9.94
CA GLU A 210 12.47 2.14 -10.20
C GLU A 210 13.03 1.24 -9.11
N LEU A 211 14.14 0.57 -9.44
CA LEU A 211 14.89 -0.25 -8.49
C LEU A 211 15.90 0.63 -7.74
N MET A 212 15.94 0.44 -6.43
CA MET A 212 16.88 1.09 -5.51
C MET A 212 17.68 0.00 -4.79
N THR A 213 18.96 0.23 -4.52
CA THR A 213 19.72 -0.68 -3.67
C THR A 213 19.10 -0.68 -2.27
N PHE A 214 19.26 -1.78 -1.52
CA PHE A 214 18.69 -1.81 -0.16
C PHE A 214 19.37 -0.79 0.76
N ASP A 215 20.67 -0.54 0.58
CA ASP A 215 21.42 0.47 1.34
C ASP A 215 20.88 1.89 1.09
N ASP A 216 20.68 2.26 -0.18
CA ASP A 216 20.10 3.56 -0.55
C ASP A 216 18.66 3.69 -0.03
N PHE A 217 17.89 2.60 -0.10
CA PHE A 217 16.53 2.56 0.44
C PHE A 217 16.52 2.75 1.95
N GLN A 218 17.38 2.06 2.69
CA GLN A 218 17.47 2.18 4.14
C GLN A 218 17.95 3.59 4.56
N ALA A 219 18.87 4.20 3.81
CA ALA A 219 19.31 5.57 4.04
C ALA A 219 18.15 6.58 3.86
N GLU A 220 17.38 6.45 2.77
CA GLU A 220 16.20 7.30 2.54
C GLU A 220 15.10 7.04 3.56
N LEU A 221 14.87 5.79 3.94
CA LEU A 221 13.90 5.38 4.95
C LEU A 221 14.20 6.03 6.31
N ASN A 222 15.44 5.91 6.79
CA ASN A 222 15.89 6.54 8.05
C ASN A 222 15.72 8.07 8.01
N ARG A 223 16.05 8.68 6.88
CA ARG A 223 15.96 10.14 6.70
C ARG A 223 14.51 10.63 6.65
N LEU A 224 13.64 9.94 5.91
CA LEU A 224 12.28 10.40 5.60
C LEU A 224 11.25 10.04 6.66
N THR A 225 11.40 8.89 7.34
CA THR A 225 10.47 8.49 8.41
C THR A 225 10.56 9.37 9.65
N ALA A 226 11.72 10.01 9.87
CA ALA A 226 11.92 10.99 10.93
C ALA A 226 11.32 12.38 10.64
N GLN A 227 10.86 12.62 9.41
CA GLN A 227 10.30 13.91 9.00
C GLN A 227 8.77 13.90 9.05
N THR A 228 8.16 15.03 9.40
CA THR A 228 6.70 15.17 9.38
C THR A 228 6.18 15.46 7.97
N LEU A 229 4.91 15.12 7.73
CA LEU A 229 4.18 15.57 6.55
C LEU A 229 3.97 17.10 6.56
N ALA A 230 3.75 17.67 5.38
CA ALA A 230 3.35 19.07 5.23
C ALA A 230 1.88 19.27 5.62
N GLU A 231 1.02 18.30 5.30
CA GLU A 231 -0.37 18.22 5.77
C GLU A 231 -0.75 16.77 6.07
N PRO A 232 -1.68 16.51 7.01
CA PRO A 232 -2.14 15.16 7.30
C PRO A 232 -2.96 14.56 6.15
N ILE A 233 -2.86 13.25 5.98
CA ILE A 233 -3.66 12.46 5.03
C ILE A 233 -5.07 12.26 5.61
N GLY A 234 -5.89 13.30 5.55
CA GLY A 234 -7.26 13.31 6.05
C GLY A 234 -8.31 12.90 5.00
N GLN A 235 -9.47 12.43 5.47
CA GLN A 235 -10.62 12.08 4.63
C GLN A 235 -11.06 13.25 3.75
N ARG A 236 -11.15 13.03 2.43
CA ARG A 236 -11.58 14.05 1.45
C ARG A 236 -11.90 13.45 0.09
N LEU A 237 -12.63 14.21 -0.72
CA LEU A 237 -12.78 13.99 -2.16
C LEU A 237 -11.54 14.54 -2.90
N LEU A 238 -10.87 13.72 -3.69
CA LEU A 238 -9.71 14.12 -4.51
C LEU A 238 -10.10 14.56 -5.91
N GLN A 239 -11.02 13.82 -6.53
CA GLN A 239 -11.46 14.09 -7.90
C GLN A 239 -12.91 13.66 -8.08
N GLN A 240 -13.62 14.42 -8.90
CA GLN A 240 -14.91 14.05 -9.45
C GLN A 240 -14.91 14.36 -10.95
N GLN A 241 -15.20 13.36 -11.78
CA GLN A 241 -15.31 13.50 -13.23
C GLN A 241 -16.74 13.16 -13.63
N GLY A 242 -17.42 14.07 -14.33
CA GLY A 242 -18.87 14.00 -14.58
C GLY A 242 -19.68 14.87 -13.61
N ALA A 243 -20.82 15.39 -14.07
CA ALA A 243 -21.72 16.19 -13.25
C ALA A 243 -22.54 15.28 -12.32
N TRP A 244 -22.58 15.65 -11.04
CA TRP A 244 -23.46 15.04 -10.05
C TRP A 244 -24.63 15.99 -9.89
N PHE A 245 -25.81 15.59 -10.34
CA PHE A 245 -27.02 16.33 -9.96
C PHE A 245 -27.32 16.02 -8.50
N GLY A 246 -26.73 16.81 -7.61
CA GLY A 246 -27.34 17.08 -6.32
C GLY A 246 -28.67 17.77 -6.59
N LYS A 247 -29.76 16.99 -6.66
CA LYS A 247 -31.04 17.53 -6.23
C LYS A 247 -30.96 17.57 -4.72
N GLU A 248 -30.67 18.76 -4.21
CA GLU A 248 -31.13 19.16 -2.88
C GLU A 248 -32.62 18.79 -2.78
N GLY A 249 -32.95 17.96 -1.79
CA GLY A 249 -34.28 17.85 -1.23
C GLY A 249 -34.30 18.59 0.09
#